data_AF-A0A538JH22-F1
#
_entry.id   AF-A0A538JH22-F1
#
_cell.length_a   1.000
_cell.length_b   1.000
_cell.length_c   1.000
_cell.angle_alpha   90.00
_cell.angle_beta   90.00
_cell.angle_gamma   90.00
#
_symmetry.space_group_name_H-M   'P 1'
#
loop_
_entity.id
_entity.type
_entity.pdbx_description
1 polymer ?
#
loop_
_entity_poly.entity_id
_entity_poly.type
_entity_poly.pdbx_seq_one_letter_code
_entity_poly.pdbx_strand_id
1 'polypeptide(L)'
;MATGDEIRFATVQPVASANRRLTPIELESSGGSPHVHLAQEGVLFDTDGWYEVLLRVDWDSTITTGTRFSHTKIPGQEPLHSEAINALVLAQLSQGRQLLRGNSLFGPDRTTSLVLEVWQDSGELVKVSYAELVVRELCVPWSAA
;
A
#
# COMPACT_ATOMS: atom_id res chain seq x y z
N MET A 1 -23.91 4.42 2.95
CA MET A 1 -22.94 4.24 1.85
C MET A 1 -23.34 3.00 1.08
N ALA A 2 -23.34 3.08 -0.25
CA ALA A 2 -23.65 1.91 -1.05
C ALA A 2 -22.42 0.99 -1.01
N THR A 3 -22.64 -0.32 -0.99
CA THR A 3 -21.57 -1.31 -1.09
C THR A 3 -20.72 -1.04 -2.33
N GLY A 4 -19.40 -0.87 -2.14
CA GLY A 4 -18.45 -0.52 -3.21
C GLY A 4 -17.80 0.86 -3.12
N ASP A 5 -18.03 1.63 -2.05
CA ASP A 5 -17.31 2.91 -1.82
C ASP A 5 -15.81 2.64 -1.58
N GLU A 6 -14.94 3.26 -2.38
CA GLU A 6 -13.49 3.21 -2.23
C GLU A 6 -12.97 4.46 -1.50
N ILE A 7 -11.96 4.27 -0.65
CA ILE A 7 -11.18 5.37 -0.08
C ILE A 7 -9.73 5.24 -0.52
N ARG A 8 -9.12 6.38 -0.83
CA ARG A 8 -7.74 6.46 -1.33
C ARG A 8 -6.87 7.23 -0.35
N PHE A 9 -5.72 6.66 -0.06
CA PHE A 9 -4.63 7.26 0.70
C PHE A 9 -3.41 7.34 -0.21
N ALA A 10 -2.84 8.52 -0.40
CA ALA A 10 -1.73 8.69 -1.34
C ALA A 10 -0.67 9.65 -0.82
N THR A 11 0.57 9.50 -1.28
CA THR A 11 1.64 10.47 -1.03
C THR A 11 1.30 11.81 -1.69
N VAL A 12 1.46 12.91 -0.97
CA VAL A 12 1.39 14.27 -1.55
C VAL A 12 2.71 14.75 -2.14
N GLN A 13 3.82 14.20 -1.67
CA GLN A 13 5.16 14.54 -2.12
C GLN A 13 5.98 13.28 -2.34
N PRO A 14 6.95 13.31 -3.27
CA PRO A 14 7.85 12.18 -3.46
C PRO A 14 8.63 11.84 -2.19
N VAL A 15 8.83 10.55 -1.96
CA VAL A 15 9.55 10.03 -0.79
C VAL A 15 10.91 9.49 -1.22
N ALA A 16 11.94 9.79 -0.43
CA ALA A 16 13.27 9.24 -0.64
C ALA A 16 13.43 7.92 0.13
N SER A 17 13.65 6.82 -0.59
CA SER A 17 13.93 5.50 -0.01
C SER A 17 15.44 5.30 0.13
N ALA A 18 15.89 5.14 1.37
CA ALA A 18 17.30 4.95 1.68
C ALA A 18 17.76 3.52 1.38
N ASN A 19 19.01 3.39 0.93
CA ASN A 19 19.61 2.09 0.63
C ASN A 19 19.57 1.18 1.86
N ARG A 20 19.01 -0.01 1.67
CA ARG A 20 18.90 -1.10 2.64
C ARG A 20 18.16 -0.74 3.93
N ARG A 21 17.26 0.25 3.88
CA ARG A 21 16.44 0.66 5.03
C ARG A 21 14.97 0.65 4.67
N LEU A 22 14.13 0.09 5.54
CA LEU A 22 12.68 0.22 5.43
C LEU A 22 12.30 1.69 5.66
N THR A 23 11.61 2.26 4.70
CA THR A 23 11.10 3.62 4.71
C THR A 23 9.58 3.56 4.75
N PRO A 24 8.95 3.97 5.87
CA PRO A 24 7.51 4.20 5.90
C PRO A 24 7.13 5.29 4.91
N ILE A 25 6.00 5.09 4.21
CA ILE A 25 5.44 6.07 3.29
C ILE A 25 4.30 6.80 4.00
N GLU A 26 4.48 8.10 4.20
CA GLU A 26 3.41 8.97 4.69
C GLU A 26 2.37 9.16 3.58
N LEU A 27 1.11 8.91 3.93
CA LEU A 27 -0.04 9.03 3.04
C LEU A 27 -0.97 10.12 3.55
N GLU A 28 -1.76 10.71 2.67
CA GLU A 28 -2.89 11.56 3.00
C GLU A 28 -4.17 11.00 2.41
N SER A 29 -5.29 11.15 3.11
CA SER A 29 -6.59 10.73 2.61
C SER A 29 -7.16 11.75 1.63
N SER A 30 -7.66 11.28 0.48
CA SER A 30 -8.38 12.15 -0.47
C SER A 30 -9.90 12.18 -0.26
N GLY A 31 -10.40 11.56 0.82
CA GLY A 31 -11.83 11.46 1.12
C GLY A 31 -12.11 11.00 2.55
N GLY A 32 -13.37 10.66 2.83
CA GLY A 32 -13.80 10.14 4.11
C GLY A 32 -14.54 8.82 3.95
N SER A 33 -14.34 7.91 4.91
CA SER A 33 -15.08 6.66 5.03
C SER A 33 -15.47 6.49 6.51
N PRO A 34 -16.68 6.00 6.82
CA PRO A 34 -17.09 5.64 8.17
C PRO A 34 -16.48 4.32 8.64
N HIS A 35 -15.79 3.58 7.77
CA HIS A 35 -15.23 2.25 8.04
C HIS A 35 -13.71 2.26 8.16
N VAL A 36 -13.07 3.25 7.53
CA VAL A 36 -11.61 3.30 7.38
C VAL A 36 -11.16 4.75 7.43
N HIS A 37 -10.14 5.05 8.23
CA HIS A 37 -9.56 6.39 8.32
C HIS A 37 -8.04 6.35 8.44
N LEU A 38 -7.39 7.48 8.21
CA LEU A 38 -5.95 7.63 8.41
C LEU A 38 -5.68 8.19 9.81
N ALA A 39 -4.77 7.55 10.54
CA ALA A 39 -4.26 7.98 11.84
C ALA A 39 -2.72 7.93 11.86
N GLN A 40 -2.12 8.24 13.02
CA GLN A 40 -0.67 8.22 13.18
C GLN A 40 -0.07 6.81 12.97
N GLU A 41 -0.84 5.78 13.29
CA GLU A 41 -0.47 4.37 13.18
C GLU A 41 -0.67 3.79 11.78
N GLY A 42 -1.17 4.58 10.83
CA GLY A 42 -1.47 4.18 9.46
C GLY A 42 -2.96 4.24 9.13
N VAL A 43 -3.38 3.42 8.17
CA VAL A 43 -4.78 3.27 7.77
C VAL A 43 -5.48 2.33 8.75
N LEU A 44 -6.42 2.85 9.53
CA LEU A 44 -7.18 2.12 10.56
C LEU A 44 -8.52 1.62 10.04
N PHE A 45 -8.94 0.44 10.51
CA PHE A 45 -10.22 -0.19 10.17
C PHE A 45 -11.14 -0.22 11.38
N ASP A 46 -12.21 0.57 11.34
CA ASP A 46 -13.14 0.77 12.46
C ASP A 46 -14.27 -0.26 12.49
N THR A 47 -14.51 -0.96 11.38
CA THR A 47 -15.56 -1.96 11.28
C THR A 47 -15.01 -3.30 10.80
N ASP A 48 -15.53 -4.38 11.37
CA ASP A 48 -15.23 -5.72 10.88
C ASP A 48 -15.83 -5.93 9.49
N GLY A 49 -15.01 -6.40 8.55
CA GLY A 49 -15.46 -6.59 7.17
C GLY A 49 -14.39 -7.21 6.29
N TRP A 50 -14.81 -7.73 5.14
CA TRP A 50 -13.88 -8.09 4.08
C TRP A 50 -13.50 -6.83 3.32
N TYR A 51 -12.21 -6.55 3.24
CA TYR A 51 -11.70 -5.41 2.49
C TYR A 51 -10.74 -5.88 1.43
N GLU A 52 -10.84 -5.26 0.26
CA GLU A 52 -9.80 -5.27 -0.74
C GLU A 52 -8.88 -4.08 -0.53
N VAL A 53 -7.58 -4.33 -0.64
CA VAL A 53 -6.56 -3.31 -0.59
C VAL A 53 -5.71 -3.41 -1.85
N LEU A 54 -5.65 -2.31 -2.58
CA LEU A 54 -4.79 -2.12 -3.75
C LEU A 54 -3.63 -1.23 -3.34
N LEU A 55 -2.41 -1.69 -3.60
CA LEU A 55 -1.18 -0.94 -3.41
C LEU A 55 -0.60 -0.60 -4.77
N ARG A 56 -0.17 0.66 -4.92
CA ARG A 56 0.69 1.08 -6.02
C ARG A 56 1.87 1.86 -5.48
N VAL A 57 3.06 1.56 -6.00
CA VAL A 57 4.30 2.30 -5.74
C VAL A 57 4.99 2.60 -7.06
N ASP A 58 5.21 3.87 -7.34
CA ASP A 58 5.91 4.34 -8.53
C ASP A 58 7.35 4.69 -8.15
N TRP A 59 8.26 3.77 -8.46
CA TRP A 59 9.69 3.91 -8.27
C TRP A 59 10.34 4.71 -9.40
N ASP A 60 11.43 5.41 -9.12
CA ASP A 60 12.26 6.03 -10.15
C ASP A 60 12.80 4.97 -11.13
N SER A 61 12.26 5.00 -12.35
CA SER A 61 12.57 4.04 -13.40
C SER A 61 13.93 4.27 -14.07
N THR A 62 14.59 5.40 -13.79
CA THR A 62 15.96 5.65 -14.27
C THR A 62 17.01 4.86 -13.49
N ILE A 63 16.71 4.49 -12.24
CA ILE A 63 17.59 3.68 -11.38
C ILE A 63 17.23 2.20 -11.53
N THR A 64 17.99 1.51 -12.38
CA THR A 64 17.70 0.12 -12.79
C THR A 64 18.48 -0.94 -12.00
N THR A 65 19.26 -0.53 -11.00
CA THR A 65 20.07 -1.43 -10.16
C THR A 65 19.35 -1.82 -8.86
N GLY A 66 19.68 -3.01 -8.37
CA GLY A 66 19.15 -3.57 -7.12
C GLY A 66 17.74 -4.14 -7.24
N THR A 67 17.11 -4.28 -6.08
CA THR A 67 15.78 -4.81 -5.84
C THR A 67 14.88 -3.67 -5.34
N ARG A 68 13.59 -3.73 -5.68
CA ARG A 68 12.54 -2.90 -5.12
C ARG A 68 11.61 -3.79 -4.33
N PHE A 69 11.35 -3.39 -3.10
CA PHE A 69 10.45 -4.09 -2.21
C PHE A 69 9.40 -3.12 -1.70
N SER A 70 8.13 -3.48 -1.84
CA SER A 70 7.02 -2.78 -1.22
C SER A 70 6.13 -3.77 -0.50
N HIS A 71 5.59 -3.34 0.64
CA HIS A 71 4.68 -4.17 1.41
C HIS A 71 3.70 -3.35 2.25
N THR A 72 2.58 -3.98 2.56
CA THR A 72 1.58 -3.47 3.52
C THR A 72 1.81 -4.14 4.86
N LYS A 73 2.49 -3.42 5.76
CA LYS A 73 2.78 -3.87 7.10
C LYS A 73 1.50 -3.89 7.95
N ILE A 74 1.29 -5.03 8.59
CA ILE A 74 0.31 -5.20 9.66
C ILE A 74 1.10 -5.39 10.97
N PRO A 75 0.92 -4.53 11.99
CA PRO A 75 1.62 -4.70 13.26
C PRO A 75 1.39 -6.09 13.88
N GLY A 76 2.48 -6.82 14.15
CA GLY A 76 2.44 -8.13 14.79
C GLY A 76 1.95 -9.29 13.92
N GLN A 77 1.74 -9.08 12.61
CA GLN A 77 1.30 -10.12 11.67
C GLN A 77 2.13 -10.10 10.38
N GLU A 78 1.97 -11.15 9.58
CA GLU A 78 2.49 -11.17 8.21
C GLU A 78 1.83 -10.04 7.38
N PRO A 79 2.57 -9.43 6.44
CA PRO A 79 2.04 -8.36 5.61
C PRO A 79 0.92 -8.87 4.68
N LEU A 80 -0.06 -8.02 4.37
CA LEU A 80 -1.14 -8.40 3.44
C LEU A 80 -0.58 -8.60 2.01
N HIS A 81 0.32 -7.72 1.59
CA HIS A 81 1.04 -7.80 0.35
C HIS A 81 2.51 -7.61 0.64
N SER A 82 3.37 -8.38 -0.01
CA SER A 82 4.79 -8.07 -0.10
C SER A 82 5.31 -8.57 -1.44
N GLU A 83 6.11 -7.76 -2.11
CA GLU A 83 6.78 -8.19 -3.34
C GLU A 83 8.14 -7.54 -3.45
N ALA A 84 9.15 -8.40 -3.71
CA ALA A 84 10.48 -8.00 -4.13
C ALA A 84 10.62 -8.24 -5.63
N ILE A 85 11.01 -7.20 -6.37
CA ILE A 85 11.21 -7.28 -7.82
C ILE A 85 12.52 -6.60 -8.21
N ASN A 86 13.21 -7.18 -9.21
CA ASN A 86 14.42 -6.57 -9.75
C ASN A 86 14.10 -5.20 -10.40
N ALA A 87 14.91 -4.18 -10.10
CA ALA A 87 14.66 -2.81 -10.54
C ALA A 87 14.68 -2.64 -12.06
N LEU A 88 15.57 -3.36 -12.77
CA LEU A 88 15.61 -3.33 -14.23
C LEU A 88 14.33 -3.92 -14.83
N VAL A 89 13.86 -5.05 -14.30
CA VAL A 89 12.61 -5.68 -14.74
C VAL A 89 11.43 -4.75 -14.55
N LEU A 90 11.33 -4.13 -13.37
CA LEU A 90 10.26 -3.18 -13.05
C LEU A 90 10.30 -1.94 -13.98
N ALA A 91 11.49 -1.37 -14.22
CA ALA A 91 11.66 -0.25 -15.13
C ALA A 91 11.24 -0.59 -16.57
N GLN A 92 11.58 -1.79 -17.06
CA GLN A 92 11.28 -2.21 -18.43
C GLN A 92 9.81 -2.57 -18.64
N LEU A 93 9.19 -3.29 -17.70
CA LEU A 93 7.84 -3.84 -17.88
C LEU A 93 6.74 -2.85 -17.52
N SER A 94 6.95 -2.04 -16.48
CA SER A 94 5.90 -1.18 -15.93
C SER A 94 6.29 0.28 -15.77
N GLN A 95 7.47 0.66 -16.25
CA GLN A 95 8.03 2.01 -16.08
C GLN A 95 8.21 2.36 -14.59
N GLY A 96 8.62 1.40 -13.76
CA GLY A 96 8.85 1.59 -12.34
C GLY A 96 7.61 1.41 -11.45
N ARG A 97 6.45 1.09 -12.03
CA ARG A 97 5.19 0.94 -11.29
C ARG A 97 5.02 -0.47 -10.75
N GLN A 98 4.99 -0.59 -9.43
CA GLN A 98 4.71 -1.83 -8.73
C GLN A 98 3.26 -1.81 -8.24
N LEU A 99 2.49 -2.85 -8.54
CA LEU A 99 1.06 -2.94 -8.24
C LEU A 99 0.76 -4.24 -7.50
N LEU A 100 0.21 -4.16 -6.29
CA LEU A 100 -0.20 -5.33 -5.50
C LEU A 100 -1.69 -5.24 -5.17
N ARG A 101 -2.36 -6.40 -5.15
CA ARG A 101 -3.77 -6.53 -4.80
C ARG A 101 -3.93 -7.70 -3.87
N GLY A 102 -4.78 -7.52 -2.86
CA GLY A 102 -5.06 -8.54 -1.88
C GLY A 102 -6.28 -8.15 -1.08
N ASN A 103 -6.90 -9.14 -0.45
CA ASN A 103 -8.10 -8.96 0.34
C ASN A 103 -7.99 -9.79 1.60
N SER A 104 -8.52 -9.27 2.70
CA SER A 104 -8.56 -9.96 3.97
C SER A 104 -9.73 -9.48 4.81
N LEU A 105 -9.93 -10.14 5.94
CA LEU A 105 -10.84 -9.71 6.98
C LEU A 105 -10.11 -8.72 7.90
N PHE A 106 -10.59 -7.47 7.96
CA PHE A 106 -10.07 -6.43 8.84
C PHE A 106 -11.12 -6.04 9.86
N GLY A 107 -10.68 -5.37 10.93
CA GLY A 107 -11.55 -4.77 11.93
C GLY A 107 -10.90 -4.69 13.32
N PRO A 108 -11.59 -4.08 14.29
CA PRO A 108 -11.04 -3.76 15.61
C PRO A 108 -10.52 -4.97 16.40
N ASP A 109 -11.13 -6.15 16.20
CA ASP A 109 -10.78 -7.38 16.91
C ASP A 109 -9.71 -8.23 16.18
N ARG A 110 -9.18 -7.74 15.06
CA ARG A 110 -8.27 -8.48 14.17
C ARG A 110 -7.11 -7.61 13.68
N THR A 111 -7.02 -7.43 12.36
CA THR A 111 -6.09 -6.52 11.72
C THR A 111 -6.68 -5.12 11.79
N THR A 112 -6.12 -4.33 12.70
CA THR A 112 -6.61 -2.98 13.01
C THR A 112 -6.01 -1.92 12.11
N SER A 113 -4.80 -2.14 11.57
CA SER A 113 -4.09 -1.13 10.79
C SER A 113 -3.24 -1.66 9.65
N LEU A 114 -3.00 -0.78 8.67
CA LEU A 114 -2.04 -0.97 7.59
C LEU A 114 -1.10 0.22 7.46
N VAL A 115 0.18 -0.08 7.28
CA VAL A 115 1.21 0.91 6.92
C VAL A 115 1.85 0.49 5.62
N LEU A 116 2.05 1.43 4.68
CA LEU A 116 2.89 1.19 3.52
C LEU A 116 4.35 1.45 3.88
N GLU A 117 5.21 0.46 3.68
CA GLU A 117 6.66 0.66 3.74
C GLU A 117 7.31 0.17 2.44
N VAL A 118 8.45 0.78 2.14
CA VAL A 118 9.24 0.42 0.96
C VAL A 118 10.70 0.21 1.35
N TRP A 119 11.41 -0.60 0.56
CA TRP A 119 12.84 -0.88 0.74
C TRP A 119 13.50 -1.11 -0.61
N GLN A 120 14.79 -0.81 -0.70
CA GLN A 120 15.60 -1.02 -1.90
C GLN A 120 17.07 -1.18 -1.56
N ASP A 121 17.87 -1.77 -2.46
CA ASP A 121 19.32 -1.98 -2.29
C ASP A 121 20.19 -1.56 -3.50
N SER A 122 19.82 -0.50 -4.21
CA SER A 122 20.55 0.02 -5.38
C SER A 122 21.97 0.52 -5.06
N GLY A 123 22.30 0.73 -3.78
CA GLY A 123 23.53 1.38 -3.33
C GLY A 123 23.43 2.90 -3.19
N GLU A 124 22.32 3.51 -3.61
CA GLU A 124 22.08 4.95 -3.56
C GLU A 124 20.68 5.28 -3.03
N LEU A 125 20.33 6.57 -2.98
CA LEU A 125 18.99 7.03 -2.62
C LEU A 125 18.07 6.85 -3.84
N VAL A 126 16.92 6.19 -3.68
CA VAL A 126 15.95 6.01 -4.77
C VAL A 126 14.69 6.78 -4.44
N LYS A 127 14.17 7.53 -5.41
CA LYS A 127 12.92 8.26 -5.28
C LYS A 127 11.73 7.33 -5.52
N VAL A 128 10.74 7.40 -4.64
CA VAL A 128 9.36 6.96 -4.89
C VAL A 128 8.58 8.21 -5.27
N SER A 129 8.22 8.34 -6.55
CA SER A 129 7.53 9.54 -7.04
C SER A 129 6.07 9.61 -6.61
N TYR A 130 5.46 8.45 -6.38
CA TYR A 130 4.08 8.32 -5.97
C TYR A 130 3.86 6.98 -5.28
N ALA A 131 3.00 6.97 -4.27
CA ALA A 131 2.48 5.74 -3.72
C ALA A 131 1.04 5.92 -3.23
N GLU A 132 0.24 4.87 -3.34
CA GLU A 132 -1.16 4.87 -2.92
C GLU A 132 -1.59 3.53 -2.32
N LEU A 133 -2.51 3.63 -1.35
CA LEU A 133 -3.36 2.56 -0.89
C LEU A 133 -4.81 2.91 -1.23
N VAL A 134 -5.49 2.05 -1.98
CA VAL A 134 -6.93 2.11 -2.16
C VAL A 134 -7.56 1.00 -1.35
N VAL A 135 -8.48 1.35 -0.47
CA VAL A 135 -9.22 0.41 0.38
C VAL A 135 -10.68 0.41 -0.04
N ARG A 136 -11.22 -0.77 -0.27
CA ARG A 136 -12.61 -0.98 -0.66
C ARG A 136 -13.25 -2.06 0.20
N GLU A 137 -14.36 -1.73 0.83
CA GLU A 137 -15.18 -2.74 1.52
C GLU A 137 -15.87 -3.64 0.51
N LEU A 138 -15.80 -4.96 0.73
CA LEU A 138 -16.43 -5.98 -0.08
C LEU A 138 -17.75 -6.40 0.59
N CYS A 139 -18.84 -6.42 -0.17
CA CYS A 139 -20.14 -6.88 0.32
C CYS A 139 -20.14 -8.42 0.47
N VAL A 140 -20.20 -8.93 1.70
CA VAL A 140 -20.27 -10.38 1.97
C VAL A 140 -21.33 -10.68 3.04
N PRO A 141 -22.30 -11.59 2.80
CA PRO A 141 -22.48 -12.38 1.58
C PRO A 141 -22.96 -11.51 0.42
N TRP A 142 -22.39 -11.76 -0.75
CA TRP A 142 -22.82 -11.15 -2.00
C TRP A 142 -24.33 -11.32 -2.14
N SER A 143 -25.08 -10.23 -2.23
CA SER A 143 -26.49 -10.31 -2.62
C SER A 143 -26.52 -10.95 -4.01
N ALA A 144 -27.20 -12.10 -4.15
CA ALA A 144 -27.43 -12.67 -5.47
C ALA A 144 -28.09 -11.59 -6.34
N ALA A 145 -27.41 -11.24 -7.44
CA ALA A 145 -27.91 -10.30 -8.42
C ALA A 145 -29.25 -10.76 -9.01
#